data_AF-A0A2T2NZW7-F1
#
_entry.id   AF-A0A2T2NZW7-F1
#
_cell.length_a   1.000
_cell.length_b   1.000
_cell.length_c   1.000
_cell.angle_alpha   90.00
_cell.angle_beta   90.00
_cell.angle_gamma   90.00
#
_symmetry.space_group_name_H-M   'P 1'
#
loop_
_entity.id
_entity.type
_entity.pdbx_description
1 polymer ?
#
loop_
_entity_poly.entity_id
_entity_poly.type
_entity_poly.pdbx_seq_one_letter_code
_entity_poly.pdbx_strand_id
1 'polypeptide(L)'
;LYGQVLGAFYNNPPEIPKSDVETTLDYAERIVKVASELGCMHLIRQYLTTALAQYRQALFIAIKDDPARWLQMATSIEDKSIYTESLVHIVGAHPFWPWPTKRAVLHEDILQLVRKKSGELVKTCIEIDRELFLLNIYGHEKSPLGLTPTSNVETWVLIQMFRDTIARELESLDNDRRSSLRKGIFYRKIHGEDYLDYESTKSIGQGLVGGRWESLGKELKELKRDAAQVVEEVAKNELMIDPAAHGIEYLTCTKISEEDIPWRSLA
;
A
#
# COMPACT_ATOMS: atom_id res chain seq x y z
N LEU A 1 25.22 3.62 28.59
CA LEU A 1 23.75 3.48 28.50
C LEU A 1 23.08 3.48 29.87
N TYR A 2 23.40 2.56 30.79
CA TYR A 2 22.84 2.59 32.16
C TYR A 2 22.93 3.97 32.84
N GLY A 3 24.09 4.64 32.79
CA GLY A 3 24.24 5.99 33.35
C GLY A 3 23.35 7.06 32.70
N GLN A 4 23.04 6.93 31.40
CA GLN A 4 22.12 7.86 30.71
C GLN A 4 20.65 7.59 31.10
N VAL A 5 20.27 6.32 31.23
CA VAL A 5 18.93 5.94 31.72
C VAL A 5 18.73 6.38 33.17
N LEU A 6 19.73 6.15 34.03
CA LEU A 6 19.72 6.63 35.42
C LEU A 6 19.71 8.16 35.48
N GLY A 7 20.45 8.84 34.60
CA GLY A 7 20.42 10.30 34.47
C GLY A 7 19.03 10.85 34.15
N ALA A 8 18.24 10.13 33.35
CA ALA A 8 16.87 10.53 33.01
C ALA A 8 15.95 10.60 34.24
N PHE A 9 16.17 9.79 35.29
CA PHE A 9 15.45 9.93 36.57
C PHE A 9 15.70 11.29 37.24
N TYR A 10 16.80 11.95 36.93
CA TYR A 10 17.20 13.25 37.47
C TYR A 10 17.03 14.39 36.45
N ASN A 11 16.16 14.22 35.44
CA ASN A 11 15.91 15.17 34.37
C ASN A 11 17.15 15.50 33.50
N ASN A 12 18.16 14.60 33.47
CA ASN A 12 19.27 14.71 32.53
C ASN A 12 18.91 13.92 31.25
N PRO A 13 18.67 14.58 30.11
CA PRO A 13 18.22 13.90 28.91
C PRO A 13 19.32 12.98 28.35
N PRO A 14 18.95 11.82 27.76
CA PRO A 14 19.93 10.95 27.10
C PRO A 14 20.56 11.68 25.89
N GLU A 15 21.87 11.52 25.74
CA GLU A 15 22.59 12.04 24.57
C GLU A 15 22.39 11.11 23.38
N ILE A 16 21.34 11.39 22.61
CA ILE A 16 20.97 10.62 21.42
C ILE A 16 21.85 11.08 20.23
N PRO A 17 22.57 10.16 19.55
CA PRO A 17 23.30 10.48 18.34
C PRO A 17 22.38 11.03 17.25
N LYS A 18 22.85 12.04 16.50
CA LYS A 18 22.09 12.71 15.43
C LYS A 18 22.79 12.67 14.07
N SER A 19 23.70 11.72 13.86
CA SER A 19 24.48 11.61 12.62
C SER A 19 23.59 11.20 11.45
N ASP A 20 22.81 10.15 11.64
CA ASP A 20 21.99 9.50 10.63
C ASP A 20 20.95 8.60 11.32
N VAL A 21 19.91 8.23 10.54
CA VAL A 21 18.76 7.47 11.05
C VAL A 21 19.19 6.11 11.62
N GLU A 22 20.12 5.43 10.96
CA GLU A 22 20.56 4.08 11.32
C GLU A 22 21.34 4.09 12.64
N THR A 23 22.29 5.01 12.79
CA THR A 23 23.03 5.18 14.05
C THR A 23 22.10 5.56 15.21
N THR A 24 21.07 6.39 14.97
CA THR A 24 20.06 6.70 15.99
C THR A 24 19.19 5.48 16.32
N LEU A 25 18.81 4.67 15.34
CA LEU A 25 18.03 3.46 15.55
C LEU A 25 18.83 2.42 16.37
N ASP A 26 20.08 2.17 16.01
CA ASP A 26 21.00 1.31 16.76
C ASP A 26 21.14 1.75 18.22
N TYR A 27 21.26 3.07 18.46
CA TYR A 27 21.29 3.62 19.80
C TYR A 27 19.95 3.41 20.52
N ALA A 28 18.83 3.69 19.84
CA ALA A 28 17.49 3.54 20.38
C ALA A 28 17.23 2.10 20.82
N GLU A 29 17.60 1.10 20.02
CA GLU A 29 17.43 -0.32 20.36
C GLU A 29 18.18 -0.69 21.64
N ARG A 30 19.42 -0.22 21.79
CA ARG A 30 20.23 -0.52 22.97
C ARG A 30 19.70 0.17 24.23
N ILE A 31 19.26 1.43 24.14
CA ILE A 31 18.72 2.14 25.31
C ILE A 31 17.32 1.64 25.69
N VAL A 32 16.48 1.26 24.71
CA VAL A 32 15.18 0.60 24.93
C VAL A 32 15.39 -0.70 25.70
N LYS A 33 16.36 -1.52 25.31
CA LYS A 33 16.68 -2.76 26.04
C LYS A 33 16.99 -2.47 27.52
N VAL A 34 17.88 -1.52 27.80
CA VAL A 34 18.25 -1.14 29.17
C VAL A 34 17.07 -0.60 29.97
N ALA A 35 16.27 0.29 29.38
CA ALA A 35 15.11 0.87 30.06
C ALA A 35 13.98 -0.14 30.28
N SER A 36 13.82 -1.12 29.38
CA SER A 36 12.89 -2.24 29.55
C SER A 36 13.31 -3.14 30.71
N GLU A 37 14.59 -3.51 30.79
CA GLU A 37 15.16 -4.29 31.91
C GLU A 37 14.97 -3.59 33.26
N LEU A 38 15.04 -2.26 33.29
CA LEU A 38 14.86 -1.44 34.50
C LEU A 38 13.40 -1.03 34.77
N GLY A 39 12.45 -1.41 33.90
CA GLY A 39 11.03 -1.05 34.06
C GLY A 39 10.73 0.45 33.92
N CYS A 40 11.58 1.21 33.24
CA CYS A 40 11.52 2.69 33.21
C CYS A 40 11.36 3.27 31.79
N MET A 41 10.69 2.53 30.90
CA MET A 41 10.45 2.93 29.50
C MET A 41 9.80 4.32 29.35
N HIS A 42 8.92 4.69 30.28
CA HIS A 42 8.23 5.97 30.30
C HIS A 42 9.18 7.19 30.38
N LEU A 43 10.40 7.02 30.92
CA LEU A 43 11.39 8.10 31.03
C LEU A 43 12.13 8.38 29.72
N ILE A 44 12.31 7.36 28.87
CA ILE A 44 13.12 7.50 27.64
C ILE A 44 12.27 7.71 26.39
N ARG A 45 11.01 7.28 26.42
CA ARG A 45 10.11 7.19 25.27
C ARG A 45 10.03 8.49 24.48
N GLN A 46 9.67 9.59 25.16
CA GLN A 46 9.47 10.88 24.51
C GLN A 46 10.75 11.41 23.86
N TYR A 47 11.92 11.16 24.46
CA TYR A 47 13.20 11.59 23.88
C TYR A 47 13.48 10.86 22.57
N LEU A 48 13.23 9.55 22.52
CA LEU A 48 13.42 8.75 21.31
C LEU A 48 12.43 9.13 20.21
N THR A 49 11.14 9.23 20.51
CA THR A 49 10.12 9.68 19.56
C THR A 49 10.47 11.06 18.99
N THR A 50 10.87 12.00 19.84
CA THR A 50 11.25 13.35 19.40
C THR A 50 12.50 13.34 18.53
N ALA A 51 13.50 12.53 18.86
CA ALA A 51 14.73 12.42 18.08
C ALA A 51 14.48 11.80 16.70
N LEU A 52 13.70 10.71 16.64
CA LEU A 52 13.37 10.03 15.39
C LEU A 52 12.52 10.90 14.47
N ALA A 53 11.53 11.62 15.02
CA ALA A 53 10.67 12.53 14.24
C ALA A 53 11.45 13.67 13.55
N GLN A 54 12.63 14.05 14.05
CA GLN A 54 13.46 15.09 13.42
C GLN A 54 13.97 14.69 12.02
N TYR A 55 14.04 13.40 11.71
CA TYR A 55 14.50 12.91 10.41
C TYR A 55 13.46 13.05 9.28
N ARG A 56 12.18 13.29 9.61
CA ARG A 56 11.10 13.55 8.64
C ARG A 56 11.05 12.47 7.55
N GLN A 57 11.16 12.85 6.28
CA GLN A 57 11.12 11.93 5.13
C GLN A 57 12.19 10.83 5.20
N ALA A 58 13.38 11.12 5.73
CA ALA A 58 14.44 10.11 5.86
C ALA A 58 14.06 8.96 6.82
N LEU A 59 13.22 9.24 7.83
CA LEU A 59 12.67 8.21 8.71
C LEU A 59 11.78 7.25 7.93
N PHE A 60 10.83 7.76 7.15
CA PHE A 60 9.87 6.94 6.41
C PHE A 60 10.53 6.12 5.29
N ILE A 61 11.58 6.66 4.66
CA ILE A 61 12.44 5.88 3.74
C ILE A 61 13.11 4.72 4.47
N ALA A 62 13.68 4.97 5.66
CA ALA A 62 14.27 3.90 6.47
C ALA A 62 13.23 2.86 6.93
N ILE A 63 11.99 3.29 7.23
CA ILE A 63 10.87 2.39 7.55
C ILE A 63 10.55 1.47 6.37
N LYS A 64 10.47 1.99 5.14
CA LYS A 64 10.25 1.19 3.94
C LYS A 64 11.31 0.08 3.77
N ASP A 65 12.56 0.38 4.12
CA ASP A 65 13.70 -0.52 3.93
C ASP A 65 13.74 -1.69 4.93
N ASP A 66 13.22 -1.50 6.16
CA ASP A 66 13.05 -2.58 7.14
C ASP A 66 11.89 -2.34 8.13
N PRO A 67 10.63 -2.42 7.68
CA PRO A 67 9.47 -2.04 8.48
C PRO A 67 9.29 -2.94 9.70
N ALA A 68 9.76 -4.19 9.68
CA ALA A 68 9.63 -5.08 10.83
C ALA A 68 10.51 -4.63 12.01
N ARG A 69 11.73 -4.15 11.73
CA ARG A 69 12.61 -3.57 12.74
C ARG A 69 11.99 -2.32 13.36
N TRP A 70 11.48 -1.43 12.52
CA TRP A 70 10.79 -0.21 12.96
C TRP A 70 9.50 -0.48 13.71
N LEU A 71 8.75 -1.52 13.33
CA LEU A 71 7.54 -1.93 14.04
C LEU A 71 7.81 -2.37 15.48
N GLN A 72 8.91 -3.10 15.71
CA GLN A 72 9.33 -3.47 17.08
C GLN A 72 9.75 -2.25 17.90
N MET A 73 10.53 -1.36 17.29
CA MET A 73 10.93 -0.10 17.92
C MET A 73 9.68 0.68 18.31
N ALA A 74 8.78 0.92 17.36
CA ALA A 74 7.53 1.64 17.56
C ALA A 74 6.65 1.02 18.65
N THR A 75 6.61 -0.32 18.75
CA THR A 75 5.88 -1.01 19.81
C THR A 75 6.49 -0.72 21.19
N SER A 76 7.81 -0.69 21.28
CA SER A 76 8.52 -0.44 22.54
C SER A 76 8.37 1.02 23.01
N ILE A 77 8.47 1.97 22.08
CA ILE A 77 8.34 3.40 22.37
C ILE A 77 6.89 3.91 22.19
N GLU A 78 5.93 3.03 21.95
CA GLU A 78 4.52 3.37 21.76
C GLU A 78 4.28 4.50 20.74
N ASP A 79 5.05 4.52 19.65
CA ASP A 79 4.97 5.54 18.60
C ASP A 79 3.98 5.10 17.52
N LYS A 80 2.81 5.76 17.50
CA LYS A 80 1.74 5.45 16.55
C LYS A 80 2.16 5.67 15.09
N SER A 81 2.91 6.73 14.79
CA SER A 81 3.24 7.09 13.41
C SER A 81 4.14 6.03 12.77
N ILE A 82 5.19 5.62 13.49
CA ILE A 82 6.13 4.59 13.02
C ILE A 82 5.43 3.22 12.95
N TYR A 83 4.57 2.92 13.92
CA TYR A 83 3.80 1.68 13.95
C TYR A 83 2.86 1.55 12.75
N THR A 84 2.06 2.58 12.49
CA THR A 84 1.12 2.61 11.35
C THR A 84 1.87 2.49 10.03
N GLU A 85 2.90 3.30 9.79
CA GLU A 85 3.69 3.25 8.55
C GLU A 85 4.25 1.83 8.31
N SER A 86 4.87 1.26 9.35
CA SER A 86 5.48 -0.07 9.28
C SER A 86 4.45 -1.16 8.97
N LEU A 87 3.27 -1.10 9.61
CA LEU A 87 2.20 -2.06 9.35
C LEU A 87 1.64 -1.95 7.93
N VAL A 88 1.46 -0.75 7.39
CA VAL A 88 0.96 -0.58 6.01
C VAL A 88 1.89 -1.28 5.01
N HIS A 89 3.21 -1.12 5.17
CA HIS A 89 4.19 -1.85 4.34
C HIS A 89 4.04 -3.37 4.47
N ILE A 90 4.02 -3.87 5.71
CA ILE A 90 3.96 -5.31 5.99
C ILE A 90 2.66 -5.94 5.47
N VAL A 91 1.52 -5.28 5.68
CA VAL A 91 0.21 -5.76 5.20
C VAL A 91 0.15 -5.76 3.68
N GLY A 92 0.61 -4.68 3.03
CA GLY A 92 0.61 -4.56 1.58
C GLY A 92 1.46 -5.62 0.87
N ALA A 93 2.63 -5.96 1.43
CA ALA A 93 3.51 -6.96 0.85
C ALA A 93 3.14 -8.41 1.21
N HIS A 94 2.37 -8.64 2.28
CA HIS A 94 2.00 -9.98 2.75
C HIS A 94 1.30 -10.80 1.64
N PRO A 95 1.63 -12.10 1.46
CA PRO A 95 2.46 -12.95 2.32
C PRO A 95 3.96 -12.85 2.05
N PHE A 96 4.38 -12.13 1.03
CA PHE A 96 5.78 -11.93 0.71
C PHE A 96 6.51 -11.13 1.81
N TRP A 97 7.83 -11.28 1.88
CA TRP A 97 8.67 -10.65 2.90
C TRP A 97 10.04 -10.29 2.33
N PRO A 98 10.20 -9.10 1.72
CA PRO A 98 11.45 -8.70 1.09
C PRO A 98 12.52 -8.22 2.09
N TRP A 99 12.17 -8.07 3.36
CA TRP A 99 12.99 -7.31 4.31
C TRP A 99 14.03 -8.13 5.08
N PRO A 100 15.13 -7.50 5.54
CA PRO A 100 16.20 -8.17 6.27
C PRO A 100 15.72 -8.78 7.60
N THR A 101 15.00 -8.00 8.42
CA THR A 101 14.49 -8.48 9.71
C THR A 101 13.46 -9.57 9.50
N LYS A 102 13.68 -10.74 10.13
CA LYS A 102 12.85 -11.93 9.91
C LYS A 102 11.48 -11.77 10.56
N ARG A 103 10.42 -12.26 9.90
CA ARG A 103 9.05 -12.25 10.43
C ARG A 103 8.91 -12.84 11.84
N ALA A 104 9.71 -13.87 12.17
CA ALA A 104 9.71 -14.54 13.48
C ALA A 104 10.09 -13.64 14.67
N VAL A 105 10.63 -12.45 14.38
CA VAL A 105 11.02 -11.46 15.39
C VAL A 105 9.80 -10.65 15.90
N LEU A 106 8.70 -10.63 15.14
CA LEU A 106 7.46 -9.97 15.55
C LEU A 106 6.60 -10.85 16.46
N HIS A 107 5.84 -10.23 17.37
CA HIS A 107 4.90 -10.92 18.25
C HIS A 107 3.76 -11.57 17.46
N GLU A 108 3.24 -12.72 17.92
CA GLU A 108 2.20 -13.46 17.18
C GLU A 108 0.92 -12.63 17.01
N ASP A 109 0.54 -11.78 17.99
CA ASP A 109 -0.62 -10.91 17.87
C ASP A 109 -0.51 -9.94 16.67
N ILE A 110 0.69 -9.40 16.44
CA ILE A 110 0.98 -8.54 15.28
C ILE A 110 0.89 -9.36 14.00
N LEU A 111 1.42 -10.59 13.99
CA LEU A 111 1.35 -11.47 12.82
C LEU A 111 -0.10 -11.86 12.50
N GLN A 112 -0.94 -12.08 13.51
CA GLN A 112 -2.37 -12.33 13.35
C GLN A 112 -3.09 -11.11 12.78
N LEU A 113 -2.79 -9.91 13.29
CA LEU A 113 -3.30 -8.65 12.75
C LEU A 113 -2.93 -8.47 11.28
N VAL A 114 -1.66 -8.71 10.92
CA VAL A 114 -1.17 -8.64 9.53
C VAL A 114 -1.95 -9.61 8.63
N ARG A 115 -2.13 -10.86 9.07
CA ARG A 115 -2.91 -11.86 8.31
C ARG A 115 -4.37 -11.43 8.14
N LYS A 116 -4.99 -10.89 9.19
CA LYS A 116 -6.38 -10.40 9.17
C LYS A 116 -6.53 -9.26 8.15
N LYS A 117 -5.75 -8.19 8.29
CA LYS A 117 -5.81 -7.01 7.42
C LYS A 117 -5.43 -7.33 5.97
N SER A 118 -4.42 -8.18 5.76
CA SER A 118 -4.04 -8.64 4.41
C SER A 118 -5.17 -9.48 3.77
N GLY A 119 -5.85 -10.32 4.56
CA GLY A 119 -7.01 -11.08 4.09
C GLY A 119 -8.20 -10.19 3.72
N GLU A 120 -8.46 -9.13 4.49
CA GLU A 120 -9.46 -8.11 4.17
C GLU A 120 -9.10 -7.38 2.86
N LEU A 121 -7.85 -6.96 2.72
CA LEU A 121 -7.35 -6.31 1.52
C LEU A 121 -7.49 -7.18 0.25
N VAL A 122 -7.19 -8.48 0.36
CA VAL A 122 -7.37 -9.44 -0.75
C VAL A 122 -8.85 -9.58 -1.13
N LYS A 123 -9.77 -9.62 -0.17
CA LYS A 123 -11.22 -9.67 -0.45
C LYS A 123 -11.66 -8.41 -1.21
N THR A 124 -11.23 -7.23 -0.76
CA THR A 124 -11.51 -5.97 -1.46
C THR A 124 -10.98 -5.98 -2.89
N CYS A 125 -9.77 -6.50 -3.11
CA CYS A 125 -9.23 -6.64 -4.47
C CYS A 125 -10.11 -7.54 -5.35
N ILE A 126 -10.58 -8.67 -4.85
CA ILE A 126 -11.46 -9.59 -5.59
C ILE A 126 -12.78 -8.91 -5.98
N GLU A 127 -13.36 -8.12 -5.07
CA GLU A 127 -14.58 -7.35 -5.34
C GLU A 127 -14.35 -6.30 -6.43
N ILE A 128 -13.24 -5.56 -6.34
CA ILE A 128 -12.85 -4.55 -7.32
C ILE A 128 -12.54 -5.17 -8.69
N ASP A 129 -11.82 -6.28 -8.73
CA ASP A 129 -11.52 -7.00 -9.98
C ASP A 129 -12.83 -7.41 -10.66
N ARG A 130 -13.80 -7.93 -9.89
CA ARG A 130 -15.13 -8.25 -10.40
C ARG A 130 -15.86 -7.01 -10.92
N GLU A 131 -15.84 -5.90 -10.18
CA GLU A 131 -16.48 -4.64 -10.60
C GLU A 131 -15.89 -4.09 -11.90
N LEU A 132 -14.56 -4.14 -12.05
CA LEU A 132 -13.88 -3.77 -13.29
C LEU A 132 -14.41 -4.59 -14.49
N PHE A 133 -14.59 -5.90 -14.34
CA PHE A 133 -15.14 -6.73 -15.42
C PHE A 133 -16.61 -6.43 -15.73
N LEU A 134 -17.37 -5.96 -14.74
CA LEU A 134 -18.79 -5.59 -14.89
C LEU A 134 -18.99 -4.22 -15.53
N LEU A 135 -17.94 -3.39 -15.61
CA LEU A 135 -18.02 -2.12 -16.31
C LEU A 135 -18.48 -2.29 -17.76
N ASN A 136 -19.32 -1.35 -18.17
CA ASN A 136 -19.95 -1.34 -19.47
C ASN A 136 -20.31 0.10 -19.86
N ILE A 137 -20.40 0.35 -21.16
CA ILE A 137 -20.93 1.60 -21.68
C ILE A 137 -22.43 1.40 -21.89
N TYR A 138 -23.24 2.30 -21.36
CA TYR A 138 -24.69 2.21 -21.45
C TYR A 138 -25.21 3.03 -22.62
N GLY A 139 -26.04 2.40 -23.45
CA GLY A 139 -26.81 3.12 -24.47
C GLY A 139 -27.97 3.93 -23.85
N HIS A 140 -28.77 4.58 -24.70
CA HIS A 140 -29.91 5.41 -24.27
C HIS A 140 -30.93 4.68 -23.37
N GLU A 141 -31.04 3.36 -23.47
CA GLU A 141 -32.00 2.54 -22.69
C GLU A 141 -31.45 2.07 -21.33
N LYS A 142 -30.28 2.55 -20.89
CA LYS A 142 -29.60 2.12 -19.64
C LYS A 142 -29.37 0.61 -19.51
N SER A 143 -29.51 -0.14 -20.61
CA SER A 143 -29.13 -1.54 -20.67
C SER A 143 -27.65 -1.64 -21.05
N PRO A 144 -26.88 -2.56 -20.45
CA PRO A 144 -25.48 -2.76 -20.81
C PRO A 144 -25.38 -3.09 -22.30
N LEU A 145 -24.46 -2.43 -23.02
CA LEU A 145 -24.22 -2.77 -24.42
C LEU A 145 -23.67 -4.20 -24.50
N GLY A 146 -24.37 -5.03 -25.26
CA GLY A 146 -23.99 -6.40 -25.61
C GLY A 146 -24.12 -6.59 -27.11
N LEU A 147 -23.65 -7.72 -27.63
CA LEU A 147 -23.82 -8.10 -29.04
C LEU A 147 -25.31 -8.34 -29.33
N THR A 148 -26.01 -7.28 -29.73
CA THR A 148 -27.36 -7.35 -30.25
C THR A 148 -27.38 -6.89 -31.71
N PRO A 149 -28.38 -7.28 -32.52
CA PRO A 149 -28.50 -6.83 -33.91
C PRO A 149 -28.56 -5.30 -34.09
N THR A 150 -28.87 -4.57 -33.01
CA THR A 150 -28.99 -3.10 -32.97
C THR A 150 -27.82 -2.42 -32.24
N SER A 151 -26.90 -3.18 -31.65
CA SER A 151 -25.77 -2.65 -30.88
C SER A 151 -24.66 -2.08 -31.76
N ASN A 152 -24.01 -1.02 -31.29
CA ASN A 152 -22.78 -0.54 -31.90
C ASN A 152 -21.66 -1.56 -31.65
N VAL A 153 -21.32 -2.32 -32.69
CA VAL A 153 -20.28 -3.37 -32.67
C VAL A 153 -18.93 -2.81 -32.22
N GLU A 154 -18.63 -1.56 -32.54
CA GLU A 154 -17.33 -0.93 -32.23
C GLU A 154 -17.21 -0.64 -30.75
N THR A 155 -18.28 -0.11 -30.14
CA THR A 155 -18.34 0.09 -28.69
C THR A 155 -18.22 -1.25 -27.96
N TRP A 156 -18.87 -2.30 -28.47
CA TRP A 156 -18.73 -3.64 -27.89
C TRP A 156 -17.30 -4.16 -27.97
N VAL A 157 -16.63 -4.00 -29.12
CA VAL A 157 -15.21 -4.37 -29.31
C VAL A 157 -14.33 -3.58 -28.35
N LEU A 158 -14.55 -2.27 -28.19
CA LEU A 158 -13.81 -1.45 -27.24
C LEU A 158 -13.92 -1.99 -25.80
N ILE A 159 -15.13 -2.34 -25.36
CA ILE A 159 -15.36 -2.93 -24.03
C ILE A 159 -14.61 -4.27 -23.91
N GLN A 160 -14.57 -5.10 -24.97
CA GLN A 160 -13.83 -6.36 -24.93
C GLN A 160 -12.32 -6.13 -24.86
N MET A 161 -11.77 -5.15 -25.58
CA MET A 161 -10.35 -4.79 -25.51
C MET A 161 -9.97 -4.30 -24.10
N PHE A 162 -10.86 -3.55 -23.45
CA PHE A 162 -10.70 -3.16 -22.07
C PHE A 162 -10.62 -4.38 -21.15
N ARG A 163 -11.63 -5.26 -21.21
CA ARG A 163 -11.68 -6.48 -20.38
C ARG A 163 -10.49 -7.40 -20.63
N ASP A 164 -10.08 -7.57 -21.88
CA ASP A 164 -8.90 -8.34 -22.25
C ASP A 164 -7.62 -7.76 -21.63
N THR A 165 -7.47 -6.44 -21.64
CA THR A 165 -6.31 -5.79 -21.02
C THR A 165 -6.27 -6.01 -19.52
N ILE A 166 -7.40 -5.86 -18.83
CA ILE A 166 -7.52 -6.15 -17.40
C ILE A 166 -7.23 -7.64 -17.12
N ALA A 167 -7.80 -8.55 -17.90
CA ALA A 167 -7.61 -9.99 -17.74
C ALA A 167 -6.15 -10.41 -17.89
N ARG A 168 -5.44 -9.88 -18.90
CA ARG A 168 -4.01 -10.19 -19.13
C ARG A 168 -3.12 -9.68 -17.99
N GLU A 169 -3.40 -8.49 -17.47
CA GLU A 169 -2.66 -7.96 -16.31
C GLU A 169 -2.93 -8.80 -15.05
N LEU A 170 -4.19 -9.17 -14.79
CA LEU A 170 -4.54 -10.01 -13.65
C LEU A 170 -3.94 -11.42 -13.76
N GLU A 171 -3.97 -12.04 -14.95
CA GLU A 171 -3.33 -13.34 -15.20
C GLU A 171 -1.82 -13.27 -14.95
N SER A 172 -1.16 -12.19 -15.40
CA SER A 172 0.27 -11.95 -15.17
C SER A 172 0.58 -11.82 -13.67
N LEU A 173 -0.29 -11.15 -12.91
CA LEU A 173 -0.17 -11.02 -11.46
C LEU A 173 -0.40 -12.37 -10.76
N ASP A 174 -1.45 -13.12 -11.09
CA ASP A 174 -1.78 -14.37 -10.41
C ASP A 174 -0.73 -15.47 -10.65
N ASN A 175 -0.07 -15.47 -11.81
CA ASN A 175 1.03 -16.38 -12.11
C ASN A 175 2.35 -15.99 -11.40
N ASP A 176 2.45 -14.79 -10.83
CA ASP A 176 3.62 -14.31 -10.11
C ASP A 176 3.52 -14.66 -8.61
N ARG A 177 4.50 -15.42 -8.10
CA ARG A 177 4.59 -15.72 -6.66
C ARG A 177 4.80 -14.46 -5.80
N ARG A 178 5.16 -13.33 -6.43
CA ARG A 178 5.33 -12.01 -5.83
C ARG A 178 4.19 -11.06 -6.17
N SER A 179 3.02 -11.57 -6.56
CA SER A 179 1.86 -10.78 -6.95
C SER A 179 1.50 -9.68 -5.95
N SER A 180 1.58 -9.95 -4.65
CA SER A 180 1.33 -8.97 -3.60
C SER A 180 2.24 -7.74 -3.71
N LEU A 181 3.48 -7.94 -4.16
CA LEU A 181 4.41 -6.84 -4.41
C LEU A 181 4.03 -5.98 -5.60
N ARG A 182 3.18 -6.42 -6.54
CA ARG A 182 2.95 -5.69 -7.80
C ARG A 182 1.52 -5.16 -7.98
N LYS A 183 0.56 -5.68 -7.19
CA LYS A 183 -0.86 -5.28 -7.26
C LYS A 183 -1.09 -3.78 -7.09
N GLY A 184 -0.27 -3.11 -6.28
CA GLY A 184 -0.40 -1.66 -6.07
C GLY A 184 -0.15 -0.85 -7.33
N ILE A 185 0.89 -1.19 -8.12
CA ILE A 185 1.14 -0.54 -9.42
C ILE A 185 -0.04 -0.73 -10.36
N PHE A 186 -0.59 -1.95 -10.43
CA PHE A 186 -1.70 -2.26 -11.31
C PHE A 186 -2.91 -1.35 -11.04
N TYR A 187 -3.39 -1.28 -9.80
CA TYR A 187 -4.53 -0.42 -9.47
C TYR A 187 -4.20 1.07 -9.59
N ARG A 188 -2.99 1.50 -9.23
CA ARG A 188 -2.56 2.90 -9.41
C ARG A 188 -2.50 3.32 -10.88
N LYS A 189 -2.10 2.42 -11.80
CA LYS A 189 -2.14 2.66 -13.25
C LYS A 189 -3.58 2.82 -13.74
N ILE A 190 -4.51 1.98 -13.28
CA ILE A 190 -5.93 2.12 -13.63
C ILE A 190 -6.47 3.46 -13.13
N HIS A 191 -6.20 3.80 -11.87
CA HIS A 191 -6.62 5.07 -11.27
C HIS A 191 -6.04 6.29 -11.99
N GLY A 192 -4.77 6.23 -12.39
CA GLY A 192 -4.08 7.27 -13.16
C GLY A 192 -4.44 7.30 -14.65
N GLU A 193 -5.35 6.43 -15.10
CA GLU A 193 -5.70 6.26 -16.51
C GLU A 193 -4.48 5.94 -17.42
N ASP A 194 -3.43 5.33 -16.87
CA ASP A 194 -2.17 5.01 -17.56
C ASP A 194 -2.16 3.57 -18.10
N TYR A 195 -3.13 3.28 -18.96
CA TYR A 195 -3.31 2.01 -19.67
C TYR A 195 -4.22 2.24 -20.90
N LEU A 196 -4.24 1.29 -21.84
CA LEU A 196 -5.06 1.38 -23.07
C LEU A 196 -4.90 2.73 -23.77
N ASP A 197 -3.72 2.96 -24.35
CA ASP A 197 -3.47 4.11 -25.22
C ASP A 197 -4.51 4.17 -26.35
N TYR A 198 -5.02 5.37 -26.62
CA TYR A 198 -6.07 5.57 -27.62
C TYR A 198 -5.62 5.21 -29.03
N GLU A 199 -4.41 5.60 -29.44
CA GLU A 199 -3.96 5.36 -30.83
C GLU A 199 -3.74 3.87 -31.10
N SER A 200 -3.13 3.15 -30.15
CA SER A 200 -2.99 1.70 -30.19
C SER A 200 -4.35 1.00 -30.20
N THR A 201 -5.27 1.44 -29.34
CA THR A 201 -6.63 0.89 -29.25
C THR A 201 -7.38 1.09 -30.57
N LYS A 202 -7.30 2.29 -31.15
CA LYS A 202 -7.91 2.62 -32.44
C LYS A 202 -7.34 1.79 -33.58
N SER A 203 -6.02 1.62 -33.64
CA SER A 203 -5.35 0.81 -34.67
C SER A 203 -5.81 -0.65 -34.64
N ILE A 204 -5.86 -1.25 -33.44
CA ILE A 204 -6.35 -2.63 -33.26
C ILE A 204 -7.84 -2.71 -33.61
N GLY A 205 -8.65 -1.75 -33.14
CA GLY A 205 -10.09 -1.68 -33.42
C GLY A 205 -10.39 -1.65 -34.92
N GLN A 206 -9.73 -0.76 -35.67
CA GLN A 206 -9.83 -0.66 -37.13
C GLN A 206 -9.47 -1.97 -37.84
N GLY A 207 -8.49 -2.72 -37.33
CA GLY A 207 -8.14 -4.03 -37.85
C GLY A 207 -9.23 -5.09 -37.62
N LEU A 208 -9.94 -5.04 -36.50
CA LEU A 208 -10.96 -6.03 -36.11
C LEU A 208 -12.32 -5.80 -36.79
N VAL A 209 -12.81 -4.55 -36.83
CA VAL A 209 -14.14 -4.23 -37.38
C VAL A 209 -14.09 -3.71 -38.83
N GLY A 210 -12.90 -3.54 -39.38
CA GLY A 210 -12.66 -2.88 -40.66
C GLY A 210 -12.80 -1.35 -40.55
N GLY A 211 -12.92 -0.65 -41.69
CA GLY A 211 -13.20 0.80 -41.75
C GLY A 211 -14.51 1.27 -41.07
N ARG A 212 -15.21 0.32 -40.42
CA ARG A 212 -16.21 0.45 -39.34
C ARG A 212 -15.90 1.61 -38.41
N TRP A 213 -14.75 1.47 -37.74
CA TRP A 213 -14.40 2.15 -36.50
C TRP A 213 -14.58 3.67 -36.53
N GLU A 214 -15.60 4.14 -35.83
CA GLU A 214 -15.79 5.53 -35.46
C GLU A 214 -14.76 5.96 -34.40
N SER A 215 -14.60 7.26 -34.20
CA SER A 215 -13.67 7.81 -33.21
C SER A 215 -14.21 7.62 -31.79
N LEU A 216 -14.06 6.41 -31.22
CA LEU A 216 -14.54 6.04 -29.88
C LEU A 216 -13.68 6.59 -28.71
N GLY A 217 -13.01 7.73 -28.90
CA GLY A 217 -12.13 8.31 -27.89
C GLY A 217 -12.89 8.79 -26.64
N LYS A 218 -14.14 9.22 -26.82
CA LYS A 218 -15.00 9.65 -25.71
C LYS A 218 -15.42 8.46 -24.86
N GLU A 219 -15.87 7.40 -25.49
CA GLU A 219 -16.29 6.14 -24.90
C GLU A 219 -15.15 5.48 -24.11
N LEU A 220 -13.95 5.45 -24.69
CA LEU A 220 -12.76 4.94 -24.00
C LEU A 220 -12.45 5.78 -22.75
N LYS A 221 -12.53 7.12 -22.87
CA LYS A 221 -12.30 8.01 -21.75
C LYS A 221 -13.33 7.84 -20.63
N GLU A 222 -14.61 7.68 -20.99
CA GLU A 222 -15.68 7.40 -20.02
C GLU A 222 -15.43 6.08 -19.29
N LEU A 223 -15.11 5.01 -20.03
CA LEU A 223 -14.81 3.70 -19.44
C LEU A 223 -13.58 3.74 -18.51
N LYS A 224 -12.52 4.46 -18.91
CA LYS A 224 -11.31 4.61 -18.08
C LYS A 224 -11.57 5.41 -16.81
N ARG A 225 -12.36 6.48 -16.89
CA ARG A 225 -12.76 7.27 -15.72
C ARG A 225 -13.60 6.45 -14.74
N ASP A 226 -14.56 5.68 -15.26
CA ASP A 226 -15.42 4.83 -14.41
C ASP A 226 -14.58 3.72 -13.75
N ALA A 227 -13.60 3.15 -14.46
CA ALA A 227 -12.62 2.22 -13.89
C ALA A 227 -11.74 2.88 -12.81
N ALA A 228 -11.31 4.13 -13.01
CA ALA A 228 -10.54 4.86 -12.01
C ALA A 228 -11.33 5.05 -10.70
N GLN A 229 -12.64 5.29 -10.78
CA GLN A 229 -13.52 5.37 -9.60
C GLN A 229 -13.63 4.01 -8.88
N VAL A 230 -13.78 2.91 -9.62
CA VAL A 230 -13.86 1.56 -9.05
C VAL A 230 -12.61 1.21 -8.23
N VAL A 231 -11.42 1.62 -8.68
CA VAL A 231 -10.16 1.30 -8.00
C VAL A 231 -9.72 2.36 -6.97
N GLU A 232 -10.50 3.43 -6.78
CA GLU A 232 -10.09 4.59 -5.98
C GLU A 232 -9.60 4.20 -4.58
N GLU A 233 -10.37 3.36 -3.86
CA GLU A 233 -10.01 2.96 -2.49
C GLU A 233 -8.71 2.16 -2.42
N VAL A 234 -8.43 1.28 -3.38
CA VAL A 234 -7.19 0.47 -3.39
C VAL A 234 -5.99 1.20 -3.97
N ALA A 235 -6.22 2.26 -4.74
CA ALA A 235 -5.17 3.13 -5.26
C ALA A 235 -4.66 4.16 -4.23
N LYS A 236 -5.40 4.39 -3.14
CA LYS A 236 -4.99 5.31 -2.06
C LYS A 236 -3.66 4.93 -1.42
N ASN A 237 -2.97 5.95 -0.94
CA ASN A 237 -1.72 5.83 -0.22
C ASN A 237 -1.88 6.30 1.23
N GLU A 238 -1.71 5.38 2.18
CA GLU A 238 -1.69 5.65 3.63
C GLU A 238 -0.26 5.80 4.18
N LEU A 239 0.76 5.76 3.32
CA LEU A 239 2.15 6.00 3.70
C LEU A 239 2.48 7.50 3.67
N MET A 240 3.50 7.89 4.44
CA MET A 240 4.03 9.24 4.49
C MET A 240 5.00 9.59 3.34
N ILE A 241 5.33 8.59 2.51
CA ILE A 241 6.16 8.70 1.31
C ILE A 241 5.35 8.36 0.06
N ASP A 242 5.72 8.96 -1.07
CA ASP A 242 5.11 8.63 -2.36
C ASP A 242 5.55 7.22 -2.84
N PRO A 243 4.62 6.30 -3.12
CA PRO A 243 4.96 4.93 -3.50
C PRO A 243 5.77 4.85 -4.80
N ALA A 244 5.40 5.65 -5.80
CA ALA A 244 6.03 5.60 -7.12
C ALA A 244 7.49 6.10 -7.07
N ALA A 245 7.74 7.20 -6.36
CA ALA A 245 9.06 7.78 -6.19
C ALA A 245 10.03 6.87 -5.40
N HIS A 246 9.51 5.93 -4.59
CA HIS A 246 10.31 5.08 -3.70
C HIS A 246 10.25 3.59 -4.05
N GLY A 247 9.76 3.24 -5.25
CA GLY A 247 9.73 1.85 -5.73
C GLY A 247 8.81 0.94 -4.91
N ILE A 248 7.75 1.50 -4.33
CA ILE A 248 6.75 0.73 -3.59
C ILE A 248 5.68 0.29 -4.58
N GLU A 249 5.71 -1.00 -4.87
CA GLU A 249 4.86 -1.58 -5.89
C GLU A 249 3.59 -2.25 -5.33
N TYR A 250 3.57 -2.56 -4.03
CA TYR A 250 2.44 -3.16 -3.34
C TYR A 250 1.35 -2.12 -3.00
N LEU A 251 0.20 -2.63 -2.54
CA LEU A 251 -0.92 -1.84 -2.05
C LEU A 251 -0.54 -1.11 -0.76
N THR A 252 -0.92 0.16 -0.66
CA THR A 252 -0.60 1.02 0.48
C THR A 252 -1.84 1.66 1.09
N CYS A 253 -3.03 1.16 0.76
CA CYS A 253 -4.33 1.70 1.17
C CYS A 253 -4.84 1.13 2.51
N THR A 254 -4.07 0.29 3.20
CA THR A 254 -4.52 -0.34 4.44
C THR A 254 -4.63 0.70 5.55
N LYS A 255 -5.83 0.83 6.12
CA LYS A 255 -6.07 1.70 7.28
C LYS A 255 -5.83 0.95 8.58
N ILE A 256 -4.96 1.53 9.41
CA ILE A 256 -4.65 1.06 10.77
C ILE A 256 -5.50 1.88 11.75
N SER A 257 -6.46 1.22 12.41
CA SER A 257 -7.37 1.83 13.38
C SER A 257 -6.76 1.85 14.79
N GLU A 258 -7.36 2.59 15.73
CA GLU A 258 -6.87 2.65 17.12
C GLU A 258 -6.90 1.29 17.82
N GLU A 259 -7.86 0.44 17.48
CA GLU A 259 -7.99 -0.95 17.97
C GLU A 259 -6.85 -1.87 17.50
N ASP A 260 -6.13 -1.49 16.44
CA ASP A 260 -4.98 -2.25 15.92
C ASP A 260 -3.69 -1.90 16.69
N ILE A 261 -3.73 -0.94 17.62
CA ILE A 261 -2.58 -0.42 18.37
C ILE A 261 -2.55 -1.05 19.78
N PRO A 262 -1.57 -1.93 20.10
CA PRO A 262 -1.58 -2.75 21.30
C PRO A 262 -1.63 -1.99 22.64
N TRP A 263 -1.04 -0.79 22.68
CA TRP A 263 -1.00 0.04 23.88
C TRP A 263 -2.19 1.00 24.01
N ARG A 264 -3.07 1.07 23.01
CA ARG A 264 -4.31 1.87 23.07
C ARG A 264 -5.48 1.08 23.63
N SER A 265 -5.50 -0.24 23.45
CA SER A 265 -6.51 -1.15 24.00
C SER A 265 -6.41 -1.41 25.50
N LEU A 266 -5.40 -0.84 26.18
CA LEU A 266 -5.14 -0.99 27.62
C LEU A 266 -5.49 0.28 28.44
N ALA A 267 -6.10 1.29 27.81
CA ALA A 267 -6.58 2.52 28.46
C ALA A 267 -8.12 2.60 28.39
#